data_AF-A0A3A9EZJ3-F1
#
_entry.id   AF-A0A3A9EZJ3-F1
#
_cell.length_a   1.000
_cell.length_b   1.000
_cell.length_c   1.000
_cell.angle_alpha   90.00
_cell.angle_beta   90.00
_cell.angle_gamma   90.00
#
_symmetry.space_group_name_H-M   'P 1'
#
loop_
_entity.id
_entity.type
_entity.pdbx_description
1 polymer ?
#
loop_
_entity_poly.entity_id
_entity_poly.type
_entity_poly.pdbx_seq_one_letter_code
_entity_poly.pdbx_strand_id
1 'polypeptide(L)'
;MGVYLFPFTSATKLHFFLGVFLHFITGADTSAQTPTPTETLAPTETPAARETPSPQPEPAGTNAVVVYFSWSGNTEAVAEAIVQQTGADVFRIQPETPYTDDYDALLDIAKEEQAEGARPAISGRLENLEQYDVVFLGFPNWWGDMPMILYTFLDEYDLSGKTIAPFVTSGGSGFSGTINAIESAEPDAAITGGLSLGSSEAREPEQAVADWLQGLESGESGIKVMTNYDKGDEKMAAKIIVQSEQGQVTYELNGSAAASSLRGQLPLSLAVEDFSTNEKIFYPTQALDTTDSPLAKGGAGTLAYYAPWGDAVMFYGDFRENPDLFELGTATERADIISKMSGTITILAAE
;
A
#
# COMPACT_ATOMS: atom_id res chain seq x y z
N MET A 1 12.52 53.97 -47.31
CA MET A 1 13.51 54.62 -48.19
C MET A 1 14.88 54.18 -47.68
N GLY A 2 15.59 53.28 -48.38
CA GLY A 2 16.72 52.49 -47.82
C GLY A 2 16.23 51.42 -46.82
N VAL A 3 16.61 50.13 -46.82
CA VAL A 3 17.59 49.30 -47.60
C VAL A 3 19.08 49.45 -47.22
N TYR A 4 19.78 48.30 -47.18
CA TYR A 4 21.22 48.03 -46.96
C TYR A 4 21.73 47.96 -45.50
N LEU A 5 22.60 47.02 -45.07
CA LEU A 5 22.85 45.62 -45.53
C LEU A 5 23.60 44.80 -44.42
N PHE A 6 23.70 43.48 -44.64
CA PHE A 6 24.54 42.45 -43.96
C PHE A 6 26.08 42.71 -44.10
N PRO A 7 27.04 41.99 -43.44
CA PRO A 7 27.07 40.50 -43.31
C PRO A 7 27.89 39.79 -42.19
N PHE A 8 27.79 38.43 -42.21
CA PHE A 8 28.66 37.38 -41.61
C PHE A 8 28.85 37.37 -40.08
N THR A 9 28.87 36.23 -39.35
CA THR A 9 28.88 34.77 -39.68
C THR A 9 27.98 34.03 -38.63
N SER A 10 27.84 32.70 -38.48
CA SER A 10 28.51 31.48 -38.98
C SER A 10 27.54 30.26 -39.01
N ALA A 11 28.08 29.06 -39.25
CA ALA A 11 27.40 27.75 -39.07
C ALA A 11 27.50 27.27 -37.60
N THR A 12 26.79 26.23 -37.12
CA THR A 12 26.69 24.86 -37.70
C THR A 12 25.28 24.23 -37.65
N LYS A 13 25.00 23.46 -38.72
CA LYS A 13 23.87 22.55 -39.01
C LYS A 13 24.42 21.45 -39.95
N LEU A 14 23.90 20.24 -40.11
CA LEU A 14 22.77 19.45 -39.56
C LEU A 14 22.98 17.99 -40.04
N HIS A 15 21.97 17.11 -39.86
CA HIS A 15 21.76 15.80 -40.53
C HIS A 15 22.36 14.58 -39.79
N PHE A 16 21.67 13.45 -39.59
CA PHE A 16 20.63 12.73 -40.36
C PHE A 16 21.20 12.00 -41.59
N PHE A 17 21.25 10.66 -41.53
CA PHE A 17 21.80 9.82 -42.60
C PHE A 17 20.73 8.92 -43.20
N LEU A 18 20.54 9.02 -44.52
CA LEU A 18 19.97 7.97 -45.36
C LEU A 18 20.94 7.79 -46.53
N GLY A 19 21.46 6.57 -46.71
CA GLY A 19 22.51 6.28 -47.67
C GLY A 19 22.16 5.12 -48.59
N VAL A 20 21.95 5.42 -49.87
CA VAL A 20 21.97 4.45 -50.97
C VAL A 20 23.00 4.95 -51.98
N PHE A 21 23.91 4.07 -52.43
CA PHE A 21 24.77 4.38 -53.56
C PHE A 21 25.01 3.16 -54.45
N LEU A 22 24.94 3.39 -55.76
CA LEU A 22 25.17 2.41 -56.82
C LEU A 22 26.60 2.57 -57.35
N HIS A 23 27.18 1.53 -57.92
CA HIS A 23 28.37 1.62 -58.78
C HIS A 23 28.20 0.80 -60.05
N PHE A 24 28.71 1.32 -61.16
CA PHE A 24 28.77 0.67 -62.46
C PHE A 24 30.16 0.08 -62.70
N ILE A 25 30.27 -0.92 -63.59
CA ILE A 25 31.19 -0.91 -64.73
C ILE A 25 30.77 -1.97 -65.77
N THR A 26 31.34 -1.86 -66.97
CA THR A 26 30.84 -2.42 -68.24
C THR A 26 31.26 -3.84 -68.58
N GLY A 27 30.42 -4.55 -69.33
CA GLY A 27 30.80 -5.68 -70.18
C GLY A 27 29.78 -5.83 -71.33
N ALA A 28 30.24 -6.17 -72.53
CA ALA A 28 29.37 -6.27 -73.72
C ALA A 28 29.84 -7.38 -74.67
N ASP A 29 28.90 -8.13 -75.25
CA ASP A 29 29.01 -8.74 -76.58
C ASP A 29 27.61 -9.07 -77.14
N THR A 30 27.50 -9.56 -78.38
CA THR A 30 26.22 -9.74 -79.11
C THR A 30 26.21 -10.99 -80.01
N SER A 31 25.20 -11.87 -79.90
CA SER A 31 24.87 -12.84 -80.96
C SER A 31 23.45 -13.47 -80.88
N ALA A 32 22.85 -13.72 -82.05
CA ALA A 32 21.81 -14.68 -82.49
C ALA A 32 20.60 -15.08 -81.57
N GLN A 33 19.31 -15.00 -81.98
CA GLN A 33 18.59 -15.84 -82.98
C GLN A 33 18.63 -17.36 -82.69
N THR A 34 17.55 -18.18 -82.62
CA THR A 34 16.08 -17.98 -82.87
C THR A 34 15.21 -18.87 -81.89
N PRO A 35 14.02 -19.51 -82.17
CA PRO A 35 12.95 -19.58 -81.15
C PRO A 35 12.50 -20.98 -80.64
N THR A 36 11.44 -20.95 -79.81
CA THR A 36 10.58 -21.98 -79.18
C THR A 36 10.38 -23.32 -79.93
N PRO A 37 10.12 -24.43 -79.19
CA PRO A 37 8.72 -24.78 -78.90
C PRO A 37 8.42 -25.39 -77.49
N THR A 38 7.19 -25.14 -77.04
CA THR A 38 6.29 -25.96 -76.19
C THR A 38 6.85 -27.01 -75.22
N GLU A 39 6.53 -26.85 -73.92
CA GLU A 39 6.40 -27.99 -72.99
C GLU A 39 5.16 -27.90 -72.07
N THR A 40 4.42 -29.00 -72.06
CA THR A 40 3.42 -29.57 -71.13
C THR A 40 2.98 -28.79 -69.88
N LEU A 41 1.66 -28.67 -69.71
CA LEU A 41 1.01 -28.31 -68.43
C LEU A 41 1.00 -29.49 -67.45
N ALA A 42 1.39 -29.23 -66.20
CA ALA A 42 1.20 -30.11 -65.04
C ALA A 42 0.42 -29.35 -63.94
N PRO A 43 -0.30 -30.04 -63.02
CA PRO A 43 -1.37 -29.42 -62.24
C PRO A 43 -0.89 -28.53 -61.08
N THR A 44 -1.72 -27.55 -60.73
CA THR A 44 -1.56 -26.69 -59.55
C THR A 44 -1.64 -27.50 -58.25
N GLU A 45 -0.56 -27.51 -57.47
CA GLU A 45 -0.64 -27.87 -56.05
C GLU A 45 -1.19 -26.67 -55.27
N THR A 46 -2.36 -26.84 -54.65
CA THR A 46 -2.95 -25.85 -53.74
C THR A 46 -2.09 -25.78 -52.46
N PRO A 47 -1.60 -24.60 -52.05
CA PRO A 47 -0.95 -24.46 -50.76
C PRO A 47 -1.91 -24.87 -49.63
N ALA A 48 -1.51 -25.84 -48.82
CA ALA A 48 -2.30 -26.26 -47.67
C ALA A 48 -2.53 -25.05 -46.76
N ALA A 49 -3.80 -24.75 -46.46
CA ALA A 49 -4.15 -23.69 -45.53
C ALA A 49 -3.52 -24.03 -44.16
N ARG A 50 -2.79 -23.07 -43.57
CA ARG A 50 -2.47 -23.16 -42.15
C ARG A 50 -3.78 -23.01 -41.40
N GLU A 51 -4.16 -24.04 -40.65
CA GLU A 51 -5.18 -23.90 -39.63
C GLU A 51 -4.66 -22.88 -38.62
N THR A 52 -5.24 -21.68 -38.62
CA THR A 52 -5.14 -20.78 -37.46
C THR A 52 -5.68 -21.56 -36.26
N PRO A 53 -4.96 -21.62 -35.12
CA PRO A 53 -5.54 -22.20 -33.93
C PRO A 53 -6.82 -21.41 -33.61
N SER A 54 -7.94 -22.11 -33.49
CA SER A 54 -9.15 -21.53 -32.90
C SER A 54 -8.78 -20.92 -31.55
N PRO A 55 -9.36 -19.78 -31.15
CA PRO A 55 -9.16 -19.29 -29.79
C PRO A 55 -9.53 -20.40 -28.82
N GLN A 56 -8.53 -20.86 -28.07
CA GLN A 56 -8.75 -21.68 -26.90
C GLN A 56 -9.65 -20.86 -25.97
N PRO A 57 -10.61 -21.45 -25.24
CA PRO A 57 -11.33 -20.70 -24.23
C PRO A 57 -10.32 -20.08 -23.28
N GLU A 58 -10.35 -18.76 -23.16
CA GLU A 58 -9.71 -18.09 -22.02
C GLU A 58 -10.21 -18.78 -20.75
N PRO A 59 -9.36 -18.96 -19.72
CA PRO A 59 -9.88 -19.37 -18.42
C PRO A 59 -10.98 -18.38 -18.02
N ALA A 60 -12.07 -18.89 -17.45
CA ALA A 60 -13.14 -18.04 -16.94
C ALA A 60 -12.62 -17.29 -15.70
N GLY A 61 -11.89 -16.21 -15.95
CA GLY A 61 -11.33 -15.34 -14.93
C GLY A 61 -12.45 -14.68 -14.15
N THR A 62 -12.30 -14.71 -12.83
CA THR A 62 -13.12 -13.97 -11.86
C THR A 62 -13.17 -12.49 -12.28
N ASN A 63 -14.35 -11.96 -12.56
CA ASN A 63 -14.46 -10.57 -13.02
C ASN A 63 -14.13 -9.64 -11.85
N ALA A 64 -13.14 -8.76 -12.02
CA ALA A 64 -12.62 -7.93 -10.94
C ALA A 64 -12.62 -6.43 -11.29
N VAL A 65 -12.86 -5.60 -10.27
CA VAL A 65 -12.74 -4.14 -10.33
C VAL A 65 -11.89 -3.61 -9.18
N VAL A 66 -11.04 -2.63 -9.46
CA VAL A 66 -10.25 -1.88 -8.47
C VAL A 66 -10.98 -0.58 -8.15
N VAL A 67 -11.68 -0.57 -7.02
CA VAL A 67 -12.37 0.60 -6.45
C VAL A 67 -11.43 1.27 -5.45
N TYR A 68 -11.05 2.53 -5.65
CA TYR A 68 -10.17 3.18 -4.68
C TYR A 68 -10.35 4.70 -4.56
N PHE A 69 -10.06 5.23 -3.37
CA PHE A 69 -9.83 6.67 -3.15
C PHE A 69 -8.33 6.95 -2.96
N SER A 70 -7.87 8.10 -3.45
CA SER A 70 -6.49 8.57 -3.31
C SER A 70 -6.45 10.10 -3.31
N TRP A 71 -5.82 10.68 -2.30
CA TRP A 71 -5.56 12.12 -2.19
C TRP A 71 -4.14 12.48 -2.67
N SER A 72 -3.11 11.89 -2.05
CA SER A 72 -1.69 12.19 -2.31
C SER A 72 -1.01 11.29 -3.35
N GLY A 73 -1.74 10.36 -3.97
CA GLY A 73 -1.22 9.45 -5.00
C GLY A 73 -0.72 8.08 -4.49
N ASN A 74 -0.43 7.91 -3.19
CA ASN A 74 0.07 6.62 -2.66
C ASN A 74 -0.86 5.44 -2.96
N THR A 75 -2.16 5.56 -2.65
CA THR A 75 -3.15 4.50 -2.93
C THR A 75 -3.39 4.30 -4.42
N GLU A 76 -3.21 5.35 -5.23
CA GLU A 76 -3.34 5.29 -6.69
C GLU A 76 -2.22 4.47 -7.32
N ALA A 77 -0.97 4.61 -6.87
CA ALA A 77 0.14 3.76 -7.34
C ALA A 77 -0.07 2.27 -7.03
N VAL A 78 -0.65 1.93 -5.86
CA VAL A 78 -1.02 0.54 -5.53
C VAL A 78 -2.16 0.05 -6.41
N ALA A 79 -3.19 0.88 -6.64
CA ALA A 79 -4.30 0.56 -7.54
C ALA A 79 -3.83 0.32 -8.98
N GLU A 80 -2.95 1.19 -9.51
CA GLU A 80 -2.34 1.04 -10.83
C GLU A 80 -1.51 -0.25 -10.95
N ALA A 81 -0.79 -0.64 -9.91
CA ALA A 81 -0.05 -1.91 -9.89
C ALA A 81 -0.98 -3.14 -9.88
N ILE A 82 -2.11 -3.08 -9.17
CA ILE A 82 -3.13 -4.16 -9.20
C ILE A 82 -3.73 -4.26 -10.62
N VAL A 83 -4.14 -3.14 -11.23
CA VAL A 83 -4.68 -3.10 -12.60
C VAL A 83 -3.68 -3.65 -13.61
N GLN A 84 -2.40 -3.27 -13.51
CA GLN A 84 -1.34 -3.74 -14.43
C GLN A 84 -1.10 -5.25 -14.35
N GLN A 85 -1.30 -5.88 -13.19
CA GLN A 85 -1.04 -7.31 -12.98
C GLN A 85 -2.27 -8.19 -13.21
N THR A 86 -3.47 -7.68 -12.91
CA THR A 86 -4.74 -8.43 -13.03
C THR A 86 -5.48 -8.19 -14.35
N GLY A 87 -5.29 -7.03 -14.98
CA GLY A 87 -6.14 -6.56 -16.07
C GLY A 87 -7.56 -6.16 -15.63
N ALA A 88 -7.80 -6.01 -14.33
CA ALA A 88 -9.10 -5.60 -13.77
C ALA A 88 -9.55 -4.21 -14.24
N ASP A 89 -10.87 -4.01 -14.29
CA ASP A 89 -11.46 -2.67 -14.49
C ASP A 89 -11.12 -1.76 -13.30
N VAL A 90 -11.23 -0.44 -13.47
CA VAL A 90 -10.83 0.54 -12.45
C VAL A 90 -11.88 1.64 -12.24
N PHE A 91 -12.19 1.91 -10.97
CA PHE A 91 -13.06 3.00 -10.55
C PHE A 91 -12.38 3.81 -9.44
N ARG A 92 -11.82 4.97 -9.81
CA ARG A 92 -11.34 5.94 -8.83
C ARG A 92 -12.53 6.69 -8.23
N ILE A 93 -12.77 6.49 -6.94
CA ILE A 93 -13.65 7.34 -6.13
C ILE A 93 -13.07 8.76 -6.16
N GLN A 94 -13.86 9.69 -6.70
CA GLN A 94 -13.55 11.12 -6.72
C GLN A 94 -14.64 11.87 -5.94
N PRO A 95 -14.30 12.82 -5.05
CA PRO A 95 -15.30 13.65 -4.39
C PRO A 95 -15.91 14.66 -5.39
N GLU A 96 -17.21 14.96 -5.27
CA GLU A 96 -17.88 16.02 -6.05
C GLU A 96 -17.32 17.40 -5.69
N THR A 97 -17.00 17.62 -4.42
CA THR A 97 -16.25 18.79 -3.94
C THR A 97 -14.82 18.35 -3.58
N PRO A 98 -13.79 18.70 -4.37
CA PRO A 98 -12.41 18.31 -4.08
C PRO A 98 -11.93 18.73 -2.68
N TYR A 99 -11.29 17.79 -1.99
CA TYR A 99 -10.53 18.08 -0.77
C TYR A 99 -9.42 19.11 -1.06
N THR A 100 -9.06 19.88 -0.03
CA THR A 100 -7.94 20.84 -0.04
C THR A 100 -6.60 20.16 -0.36
N ASP A 101 -5.65 20.92 -0.94
CA ASP A 101 -4.26 20.49 -1.16
C ASP A 101 -3.35 20.77 0.04
N ASP A 102 -3.82 21.53 1.03
CA ASP A 102 -3.15 21.73 2.32
C ASP A 102 -3.38 20.53 3.27
N TYR A 103 -2.29 19.91 3.71
CA TYR A 103 -2.33 18.69 4.53
C TYR A 103 -2.88 18.92 5.95
N ASP A 104 -2.55 20.04 6.60
CA ASP A 104 -2.99 20.29 7.98
C ASP A 104 -4.49 20.63 8.00
N ALA A 105 -4.96 21.41 7.01
CA ALA A 105 -6.39 21.66 6.82
C ALA A 105 -7.16 20.38 6.45
N LEU A 106 -6.56 19.46 5.69
CA LEU A 106 -7.17 18.15 5.41
C LEU A 106 -7.33 17.31 6.67
N LEU A 107 -6.33 17.30 7.56
CA LEU A 107 -6.42 16.53 8.82
C LEU A 107 -7.58 17.00 9.70
N ASP A 108 -7.83 18.30 9.78
CA ASP A 108 -9.00 18.84 10.49
C ASP A 108 -10.32 18.47 9.79
N ILE A 109 -10.41 18.61 8.46
CA ILE A 109 -11.61 18.22 7.68
C ILE A 109 -11.94 16.73 7.85
N ALA A 110 -10.97 15.85 7.66
CA ALA A 110 -11.16 14.40 7.77
C ALA A 110 -11.63 13.98 9.18
N LYS A 111 -11.19 14.71 10.21
CA LYS A 111 -11.58 14.49 11.60
C LYS A 111 -12.98 15.00 11.91
N GLU A 112 -13.37 16.15 11.35
CA GLU A 112 -14.74 16.67 11.45
C GLU A 112 -15.72 15.75 10.70
N GLU A 113 -15.39 15.33 9.48
CA GLU A 113 -16.16 14.33 8.72
C GLU A 113 -16.36 13.03 9.51
N GLN A 114 -15.30 12.47 10.11
CA GLN A 114 -15.40 11.25 10.92
C GLN A 114 -16.24 11.47 12.19
N ALA A 115 -16.10 12.61 12.87
CA ALA A 115 -16.84 12.94 14.10
C ALA A 115 -18.34 13.19 13.85
N GLU A 116 -18.72 13.72 12.69
CA GLU A 116 -20.11 13.88 12.27
C GLU A 116 -20.71 12.61 11.64
N GLY A 117 -19.88 11.61 11.29
CA GLY A 117 -20.31 10.44 10.52
C GLY A 117 -20.71 10.80 9.08
N ALA A 118 -20.04 11.79 8.49
CA ALA A 118 -20.38 12.41 7.22
C ALA A 118 -20.42 11.43 6.04
N ARG A 119 -21.01 11.89 4.93
CA ARG A 119 -21.05 11.20 3.63
C ARG A 119 -20.70 12.18 2.51
N PRO A 120 -19.41 12.45 2.25
CA PRO A 120 -18.96 13.27 1.13
C PRO A 120 -19.45 12.67 -0.19
N ALA A 121 -20.08 13.48 -1.04
CA ALA A 121 -20.68 13.02 -2.29
C ALA A 121 -19.62 12.56 -3.32
N ILE A 122 -19.91 11.49 -4.05
CA ILE A 122 -19.04 10.93 -5.08
C ILE A 122 -19.39 11.53 -6.45
N SER A 123 -18.37 11.90 -7.21
CA SER A 123 -18.45 12.33 -8.60
C SER A 123 -18.51 11.12 -9.54
N GLY A 124 -19.61 10.99 -10.28
CA GLY A 124 -19.83 9.88 -11.22
C GLY A 124 -20.41 8.62 -10.55
N ARG A 125 -20.38 7.49 -11.27
CA ARG A 125 -20.95 6.22 -10.81
C ARG A 125 -20.15 5.03 -11.38
N LEU A 126 -20.01 3.96 -10.61
CA LEU A 126 -19.60 2.65 -11.11
C LEU A 126 -20.83 1.95 -11.69
N GLU A 127 -20.86 1.77 -13.00
CA GLU A 127 -21.97 1.10 -13.70
C GLU A 127 -21.72 -0.42 -13.83
N ASN A 128 -22.79 -1.20 -13.85
CA ASN A 128 -22.80 -2.66 -14.01
C ASN A 128 -22.00 -3.43 -12.93
N LEU A 129 -22.01 -2.95 -11.67
CA LEU A 129 -21.31 -3.59 -10.54
C LEU A 129 -21.65 -5.09 -10.39
N GLU A 130 -22.85 -5.52 -10.78
CA GLU A 130 -23.27 -6.92 -10.78
C GLU A 130 -22.41 -7.85 -11.65
N GLN A 131 -21.62 -7.31 -12.59
CA GLN A 131 -20.73 -8.11 -13.44
C GLN A 131 -19.46 -8.60 -12.72
N TYR A 132 -19.06 -7.97 -11.60
CA TYR A 132 -17.83 -8.29 -10.88
C TYR A 132 -18.07 -9.22 -9.70
N ASP A 133 -17.26 -10.27 -9.60
CA ASP A 133 -17.19 -11.19 -8.46
C ASP A 133 -16.23 -10.67 -7.37
N VAL A 134 -15.20 -9.91 -7.77
CA VAL A 134 -14.14 -9.37 -6.89
C VAL A 134 -14.11 -7.84 -6.93
N VAL A 135 -14.01 -7.21 -5.75
CA VAL A 135 -13.77 -5.78 -5.59
C VAL A 135 -12.48 -5.59 -4.79
N PHE A 136 -11.42 -5.11 -5.44
CA PHE A 136 -10.23 -4.63 -4.74
C PHE A 136 -10.54 -3.23 -4.17
N LEU A 137 -10.59 -3.08 -2.84
CA LEU A 137 -11.09 -1.87 -2.17
C LEU A 137 -9.95 -1.05 -1.54
N GLY A 138 -9.58 0.07 -2.17
CA GLY A 138 -8.39 0.86 -1.86
C GLY A 138 -8.63 2.17 -1.13
N PHE A 139 -7.90 2.43 -0.03
CA PHE A 139 -7.97 3.71 0.69
C PHE A 139 -6.65 4.10 1.38
N PRO A 140 -6.38 5.39 1.62
CA PRO A 140 -5.44 5.79 2.65
C PRO A 140 -6.06 5.58 4.05
N ASN A 141 -5.27 5.24 5.07
CA ASN A 141 -5.72 5.29 6.47
C ASN A 141 -5.71 6.75 6.96
N TRP A 142 -6.86 7.29 7.35
CA TRP A 142 -7.01 8.61 7.97
C TRP A 142 -7.55 8.44 9.39
N TRP A 143 -6.86 9.01 10.39
CA TRP A 143 -7.22 8.94 11.82
C TRP A 143 -7.50 7.53 12.38
N GLY A 144 -6.93 6.47 11.78
CA GLY A 144 -7.15 5.06 12.17
C GLY A 144 -8.29 4.36 11.43
N ASP A 145 -8.85 5.00 10.41
CA ASP A 145 -10.10 4.61 9.73
C ASP A 145 -10.04 4.87 8.21
N MET A 146 -11.13 4.55 7.50
CA MET A 146 -11.34 4.93 6.11
C MET A 146 -11.77 6.40 6.01
N PRO A 147 -11.38 7.14 4.95
CA PRO A 147 -11.95 8.45 4.63
C PRO A 147 -13.46 8.34 4.45
N MET A 148 -14.24 9.34 4.90
CA MET A 148 -15.70 9.22 4.94
C MET A 148 -16.37 9.01 3.56
N ILE A 149 -15.69 9.35 2.47
CA ILE A 149 -16.14 9.05 1.10
C ILE A 149 -16.15 7.55 0.76
N LEU A 150 -15.36 6.70 1.43
CA LEU A 150 -15.46 5.24 1.32
C LEU A 150 -16.76 4.74 1.97
N TYR A 151 -17.17 5.34 3.08
CA TYR A 151 -18.48 5.04 3.67
C TYR A 151 -19.63 5.54 2.79
N THR A 152 -19.48 6.62 2.01
CA THR A 152 -20.44 6.96 0.94
C THR A 152 -20.52 5.87 -0.12
N PHE A 153 -19.38 5.27 -0.52
CA PHE A 153 -19.39 4.17 -1.48
C PHE A 153 -20.12 2.93 -0.91
N LEU A 154 -19.82 2.52 0.32
CA LEU A 154 -20.47 1.35 0.94
C LEU A 154 -21.96 1.59 1.29
N ASP A 155 -22.38 2.85 1.46
CA ASP A 155 -23.81 3.21 1.57
C ASP A 155 -24.55 3.19 0.20
N GLU A 156 -23.83 3.35 -0.93
CA GLU A 156 -24.41 3.48 -2.29
C GLU A 156 -24.42 2.18 -3.13
N TYR A 157 -23.59 1.21 -2.78
CA TYR A 157 -23.34 -0.01 -3.57
C TYR A 157 -23.48 -1.26 -2.70
N ASP A 158 -24.28 -2.22 -3.16
CA ASP A 158 -24.45 -3.52 -2.52
C ASP A 158 -23.34 -4.48 -2.97
N LEU A 159 -22.45 -4.89 -2.05
CA LEU A 159 -21.39 -5.88 -2.31
C LEU A 159 -21.75 -7.30 -1.84
N SER A 160 -23.01 -7.55 -1.45
CA SER A 160 -23.48 -8.87 -1.00
C SER A 160 -23.11 -10.00 -1.98
N GLY A 161 -22.54 -11.08 -1.46
CA GLY A 161 -22.11 -12.24 -2.23
C GLY A 161 -20.85 -12.04 -3.08
N LYS A 162 -20.24 -10.85 -3.09
CA LYS A 162 -18.95 -10.58 -3.74
C LYS A 162 -17.78 -10.90 -2.80
N THR A 163 -16.59 -10.93 -3.37
CA THR A 163 -15.33 -11.01 -2.64
C THR A 163 -14.70 -9.61 -2.55
N ILE A 164 -14.45 -9.12 -1.34
CA ILE A 164 -13.78 -7.82 -1.11
C ILE A 164 -12.31 -8.09 -0.75
N ALA A 165 -11.39 -7.54 -1.54
CA ALA A 165 -9.96 -7.63 -1.34
C ALA A 165 -9.38 -6.25 -0.96
N PRO A 166 -9.38 -5.89 0.33
CA PRO A 166 -9.05 -4.52 0.75
C PRO A 166 -7.54 -4.24 0.65
N PHE A 167 -7.18 -3.01 0.31
CA PHE A 167 -5.79 -2.54 0.35
C PHE A 167 -5.68 -1.12 0.93
N VAL A 168 -4.67 -0.90 1.75
CA VAL A 168 -4.48 0.36 2.50
C VAL A 168 -3.08 0.91 2.34
N THR A 169 -2.98 2.24 2.19
CA THR A 169 -1.70 2.97 2.34
C THR A 169 -1.72 3.84 3.59
N SER A 170 -0.61 3.90 4.33
CA SER A 170 -0.58 4.60 5.63
C SER A 170 0.76 5.24 5.96
N GLY A 171 0.79 5.98 7.07
CA GLY A 171 2.02 6.37 7.77
C GLY A 171 2.62 5.27 8.66
N GLY A 172 2.01 4.08 8.71
CA GLY A 172 2.42 2.95 9.57
C GLY A 172 1.28 2.32 10.39
N SER A 173 0.08 2.91 10.39
CA SER A 173 -1.12 2.42 11.08
C SER A 173 -1.83 1.24 10.37
N GLY A 174 -1.47 0.95 9.12
CA GLY A 174 -2.03 -0.14 8.33
C GLY A 174 -3.56 -0.08 8.24
N PHE A 175 -4.24 -1.22 8.40
CA PHE A 175 -5.71 -1.26 8.39
C PHE A 175 -6.35 -0.67 9.66
N SER A 176 -5.67 -0.70 10.82
CA SER A 176 -6.30 -0.29 12.09
C SER A 176 -7.66 -0.98 12.28
N GLY A 177 -8.76 -0.24 12.51
CA GLY A 177 -10.11 -0.82 12.66
C GLY A 177 -10.87 -1.10 11.36
N THR A 178 -10.33 -0.72 10.19
CA THR A 178 -11.10 -0.63 8.93
C THR A 178 -11.63 -1.95 8.40
N ILE A 179 -10.97 -3.08 8.65
CA ILE A 179 -11.50 -4.40 8.23
C ILE A 179 -12.84 -4.67 8.91
N ASN A 180 -12.92 -4.49 10.24
CA ASN A 180 -14.15 -4.66 11.01
C ASN A 180 -15.25 -3.68 10.57
N ALA A 181 -14.87 -2.49 10.09
CA ALA A 181 -15.82 -1.51 9.54
C ALA A 181 -16.39 -1.95 8.18
N ILE A 182 -15.55 -2.52 7.30
CA ILE A 182 -15.98 -3.11 6.02
C ILE A 182 -16.87 -4.35 6.30
N GLU A 183 -16.48 -5.23 7.23
CA GLU A 183 -17.31 -6.36 7.69
C GLU A 183 -18.66 -5.92 8.27
N SER A 184 -18.73 -4.73 8.89
CA SER A 184 -19.96 -4.17 9.46
C SER A 184 -20.85 -3.48 8.42
N ALA A 185 -20.27 -2.99 7.32
CA ALA A 185 -21.00 -2.38 6.21
C ALA A 185 -21.51 -3.45 5.21
N GLU A 186 -20.68 -4.46 4.93
CA GLU A 186 -20.90 -5.51 3.92
C GLU A 186 -20.94 -6.92 4.55
N PRO A 187 -21.86 -7.19 5.51
CA PRO A 187 -21.86 -8.43 6.30
C PRO A 187 -22.17 -9.70 5.49
N ASP A 188 -22.72 -9.56 4.29
CA ASP A 188 -23.01 -10.65 3.35
C ASP A 188 -21.93 -10.78 2.24
N ALA A 189 -20.83 -10.03 2.31
CA ALA A 189 -19.67 -10.15 1.42
C ALA A 189 -18.54 -11.01 2.03
N ALA A 190 -17.71 -11.62 1.17
CA ALA A 190 -16.56 -12.40 1.58
C ALA A 190 -15.29 -11.53 1.60
N ILE A 191 -14.84 -11.10 2.77
CA ILE A 191 -13.64 -10.25 2.90
C ILE A 191 -12.38 -11.13 2.98
N THR A 192 -11.40 -10.84 2.12
CA THR A 192 -10.13 -11.59 2.06
C THR A 192 -9.07 -10.98 2.97
N GLY A 193 -7.91 -11.65 3.03
CA GLY A 193 -6.71 -11.00 3.52
C GLY A 193 -6.35 -9.78 2.67
N GLY A 194 -6.13 -8.63 3.32
CA GLY A 194 -5.80 -7.36 2.64
C GLY A 194 -4.30 -7.02 2.62
N LEU A 195 -3.92 -6.12 1.70
CA LEU A 195 -2.57 -5.56 1.55
C LEU A 195 -2.41 -4.23 2.29
N SER A 196 -1.34 -4.06 3.07
CA SER A 196 -1.08 -2.83 3.84
C SER A 196 0.35 -2.34 3.59
N LEU A 197 0.50 -1.17 2.97
CA LEU A 197 1.80 -0.58 2.61
C LEU A 197 2.07 0.77 3.29
N GLY A 198 3.32 1.01 3.67
CA GLY A 198 3.81 2.32 4.08
C GLY A 198 3.95 3.31 2.91
N SER A 199 4.01 4.59 3.23
CA SER A 199 4.15 5.68 2.23
C SER A 199 5.51 5.70 1.48
N SER A 200 6.47 4.87 1.88
CA SER A 200 7.69 4.54 1.13
C SER A 200 7.44 3.37 0.16
N GLU A 201 6.85 2.28 0.66
CA GLU A 201 6.60 1.03 -0.07
C GLU A 201 5.58 1.21 -1.19
N ALA A 202 4.57 2.07 -0.99
CA ALA A 202 3.58 2.44 -2.01
C ALA A 202 4.15 3.18 -3.24
N ARG A 203 5.46 3.46 -3.29
CA ARG A 203 6.15 4.05 -4.46
C ARG A 203 6.73 3.02 -5.42
N GLU A 204 6.98 1.80 -4.93
CA GLU A 204 7.47 0.64 -5.69
C GLU A 204 6.64 -0.59 -5.28
N PRO A 205 5.29 -0.55 -5.41
CA PRO A 205 4.38 -1.54 -4.81
C PRO A 205 4.30 -2.86 -5.58
N GLU A 206 4.91 -2.97 -6.77
CA GLU A 206 4.63 -4.02 -7.75
C GLU A 206 4.88 -5.43 -7.19
N GLN A 207 5.98 -5.62 -6.45
CA GLN A 207 6.32 -6.93 -5.85
C GLN A 207 5.35 -7.30 -4.72
N ALA A 208 5.01 -6.36 -3.84
CA ALA A 208 4.07 -6.61 -2.74
C ALA A 208 2.65 -6.87 -3.24
N VAL A 209 2.24 -6.24 -4.35
CA VAL A 209 0.99 -6.56 -5.05
C VAL A 209 1.05 -7.97 -5.65
N ALA A 210 2.14 -8.37 -6.31
CA ALA A 210 2.29 -9.71 -6.89
C ALA A 210 2.20 -10.81 -5.82
N ASP A 211 2.93 -10.66 -4.73
CA ASP A 211 2.99 -11.65 -3.64
C ASP A 211 1.69 -11.67 -2.80
N TRP A 212 0.89 -10.60 -2.83
CA TRP A 212 -0.45 -10.56 -2.25
C TRP A 212 -1.47 -11.26 -3.14
N LEU A 213 -1.53 -10.93 -4.44
CA LEU A 213 -2.43 -11.54 -5.41
C LEU A 213 -2.26 -13.06 -5.45
N GLN A 214 -1.01 -13.56 -5.43
CA GLN A 214 -0.73 -15.00 -5.35
C GLN A 214 -1.29 -15.66 -4.07
N GLY A 215 -1.35 -14.94 -2.95
CA GLY A 215 -1.97 -15.41 -1.70
C GLY A 215 -3.50 -15.49 -1.76
N LEU A 216 -4.13 -14.64 -2.57
CA LEU A 216 -5.57 -14.72 -2.83
C LEU A 216 -5.91 -15.96 -3.69
N GLU A 217 -5.10 -16.25 -4.71
CA GLU A 217 -5.27 -17.43 -5.56
C GLU A 217 -5.05 -18.76 -4.83
N SER A 218 -4.15 -18.81 -3.84
CA SER A 218 -3.87 -20.02 -3.05
C SER A 218 -4.97 -20.37 -2.03
N GLY A 219 -5.90 -19.45 -1.78
CA GLY A 219 -6.96 -19.60 -0.78
C GLY A 219 -6.51 -19.34 0.66
N GLU A 220 -5.35 -18.71 0.86
CA GLU A 220 -4.84 -18.35 2.20
C GLU A 220 -5.69 -17.23 2.82
N SER A 221 -6.70 -17.62 3.61
CA SER A 221 -7.75 -16.75 4.15
C SER A 221 -7.31 -15.84 5.32
N GLY A 222 -6.14 -15.20 5.21
CA GLY A 222 -5.56 -14.36 6.28
C GLY A 222 -4.94 -13.06 5.76
N ILE A 223 -5.06 -11.98 6.53
CA ILE A 223 -4.54 -10.65 6.18
C ILE A 223 -3.02 -10.69 6.02
N LYS A 224 -2.56 -10.67 4.76
CA LYS A 224 -1.14 -10.74 4.40
C LYS A 224 -0.54 -9.34 4.46
N VAL A 225 -0.14 -8.93 5.66
CA VAL A 225 0.53 -7.63 5.92
C VAL A 225 1.93 -7.63 5.31
N MET A 226 2.00 -7.34 4.00
CA MET A 226 3.22 -7.37 3.19
C MET A 226 4.10 -6.13 3.41
N THR A 227 4.65 -6.03 4.62
CA THR A 227 5.92 -5.32 4.81
C THR A 227 7.05 -6.06 4.08
N ASN A 228 8.19 -5.41 3.87
CA ASN A 228 9.38 -5.97 3.20
C ASN A 228 10.12 -7.12 3.94
N TYR A 229 9.38 -8.04 4.57
CA TYR A 229 9.89 -9.12 5.43
C TYR A 229 9.80 -10.55 4.85
N ASP A 230 9.33 -10.72 3.61
CA ASP A 230 9.21 -12.06 2.98
C ASP A 230 10.56 -12.59 2.43
N LYS A 231 11.57 -12.68 3.31
CA LYS A 231 12.85 -13.37 3.08
C LYS A 231 13.37 -14.09 4.33
N GLY A 232 12.74 -15.24 4.62
CA GLY A 232 13.38 -16.39 5.27
C GLY A 232 13.87 -16.20 6.70
N ASP A 233 13.11 -16.79 7.62
CA ASP A 233 13.40 -16.98 9.04
C ASP A 233 13.27 -15.75 9.97
N GLU A 234 12.63 -16.03 11.12
CA GLU A 234 12.32 -15.15 12.27
C GLU A 234 11.37 -13.94 12.03
N LYS A 235 10.25 -13.95 12.78
CA LYS A 235 9.26 -12.88 12.85
C LYS A 235 9.89 -11.68 13.58
N MET A 236 10.59 -10.82 12.84
CA MET A 236 11.24 -9.62 13.37
C MET A 236 10.25 -8.73 14.13
N ALA A 237 10.35 -8.79 15.46
CA ALA A 237 9.44 -8.10 16.36
C ALA A 237 9.67 -6.58 16.29
N ALA A 238 8.58 -5.83 16.09
CA ALA A 238 8.64 -4.40 15.83
C ALA A 238 9.29 -3.64 17.00
N LYS A 239 10.25 -2.75 16.71
CA LYS A 239 11.01 -2.04 17.75
C LYS A 239 10.58 -0.59 17.89
N ILE A 240 10.73 -0.07 19.11
CA ILE A 240 10.56 1.35 19.43
C ILE A 240 11.73 1.83 20.27
N ILE A 241 12.11 3.10 20.11
CA ILE A 241 13.13 3.77 20.90
C ILE A 241 12.45 4.82 21.76
N VAL A 242 12.63 4.74 23.07
CA VAL A 242 12.26 5.81 24.01
C VAL A 242 13.52 6.60 24.34
N GLN A 243 13.52 7.89 24.00
CA GLN A 243 14.65 8.81 24.15
C GLN A 243 14.37 9.86 25.23
N SER A 244 15.40 10.21 26.00
CA SER A 244 15.40 11.25 27.05
C SER A 244 16.74 11.98 27.06
N GLU A 245 16.84 13.11 27.78
CA GLU A 245 18.15 13.77 28.02
C GLU A 245 19.17 12.85 28.70
N GLN A 246 18.70 11.86 29.47
CA GLN A 246 19.56 10.91 30.20
C GLN A 246 19.99 9.70 29.35
N GLY A 247 19.54 9.61 28.09
CA GLY A 247 19.81 8.53 27.15
C GLY A 247 18.55 7.88 26.60
N GLN A 248 18.71 6.75 25.90
CA GLN A 248 17.61 6.00 25.32
C GLN A 248 17.58 4.53 25.76
N VAL A 249 16.40 3.92 25.64
CA VAL A 249 16.13 2.48 25.79
C VAL A 249 15.43 2.00 24.51
N THR A 250 15.78 0.79 24.05
CA THR A 250 15.13 0.16 22.89
C THR A 250 14.23 -0.96 23.38
N TYR A 251 12.94 -0.92 23.03
CA TYR A 251 11.99 -2.00 23.29
C TYR A 251 11.70 -2.80 22.03
N GLU A 252 11.54 -4.11 22.20
CA GLU A 252 11.01 -5.03 21.20
C GLU A 252 9.56 -5.37 21.59
N LEU A 253 8.62 -5.08 20.68
CA LEU A 253 7.18 -5.20 20.93
C LEU A 253 6.67 -6.61 20.65
N ASN A 254 5.77 -7.11 21.48
CA ASN A 254 5.25 -8.48 21.38
C ASN A 254 4.23 -8.70 20.23
N GLY A 255 3.84 -7.64 19.53
CA GLY A 255 2.92 -7.71 18.38
C GLY A 255 1.44 -7.92 18.75
N SER A 256 1.06 -7.65 20.00
CA SER A 256 -0.34 -7.58 20.44
C SER A 256 -1.08 -6.36 19.85
N ALA A 257 -2.41 -6.31 19.98
CA ALA A 257 -3.19 -5.13 19.59
C ALA A 257 -2.78 -3.89 20.39
N ALA A 258 -2.44 -4.03 21.68
CA ALA A 258 -2.03 -2.89 22.51
C ALA A 258 -0.66 -2.35 22.08
N ALA A 259 0.29 -3.26 21.81
CA ALA A 259 1.61 -2.88 21.31
C ALA A 259 1.52 -2.21 19.92
N SER A 260 0.64 -2.72 19.05
CA SER A 260 0.39 -2.16 17.73
C SER A 260 -0.31 -0.80 17.81
N SER A 261 -1.25 -0.64 18.75
CA SER A 261 -1.93 0.63 19.05
C SER A 261 -0.93 1.69 19.50
N LEU A 262 0.00 1.36 20.42
CA LEU A 262 1.04 2.29 20.86
C LEU A 262 1.95 2.68 19.70
N ARG A 263 2.37 1.70 18.86
CA ARG A 263 3.20 1.96 17.68
C ARG A 263 2.49 2.84 16.65
N GLY A 264 1.17 2.71 16.50
CA GLY A 264 0.34 3.55 15.63
C GLY A 264 0.21 5.01 16.06
N GLN A 265 0.52 5.34 17.32
CA GLN A 265 0.52 6.71 17.83
C GLN A 265 1.88 7.43 17.67
N LEU A 266 2.92 6.74 17.17
CA LEU A 266 4.27 7.30 17.07
C LEU A 266 4.43 8.21 15.83
N PRO A 267 5.25 9.27 15.89
CA PRO A 267 6.10 9.67 17.01
C PRO A 267 5.35 10.42 18.12
N LEU A 268 5.67 10.08 19.38
CA LEU A 268 5.16 10.80 20.56
C LEU A 268 6.26 11.65 21.19
N SER A 269 5.89 12.80 21.76
CA SER A 269 6.76 13.58 22.65
C SER A 269 5.92 14.10 23.81
N LEU A 270 6.21 13.62 25.02
CA LEU A 270 5.32 13.71 26.19
C LEU A 270 6.11 13.63 27.51
N ALA A 271 5.47 13.97 28.62
CA ALA A 271 6.10 13.89 29.94
C ALA A 271 6.25 12.43 30.42
N VAL A 272 7.34 12.14 31.13
CA VAL A 272 7.53 10.90 31.87
C VAL A 272 7.56 11.19 33.38
N GLU A 273 6.83 10.40 34.15
CA GLU A 273 6.68 10.58 35.60
C GLU A 273 7.20 9.35 36.37
N ASP A 274 7.67 9.58 37.60
CA ASP A 274 8.00 8.53 38.55
C ASP A 274 6.71 8.01 39.22
N PHE A 275 6.49 6.70 39.17
CA PHE A 275 5.39 6.06 39.91
C PHE A 275 5.94 4.92 40.79
N SER A 276 5.25 4.62 41.89
CA SER A 276 5.66 3.59 42.87
C SER A 276 7.14 3.75 43.30
N THR A 277 7.99 2.74 43.04
CA THR A 277 9.43 2.74 43.34
C THR A 277 10.31 2.11 42.24
N ASN A 278 9.66 1.62 41.18
CA ASN A 278 10.15 0.55 40.31
C ASN A 278 9.70 0.73 38.84
N GLU A 279 9.04 1.84 38.52
CA GLU A 279 8.38 2.08 37.23
C GLU A 279 8.33 3.58 36.87
N LYS A 280 8.36 3.86 35.57
CA LYS A 280 8.14 5.19 34.98
C LYS A 280 6.87 5.14 34.14
N ILE A 281 5.98 6.12 34.27
CA ILE A 281 4.72 6.15 33.51
C ILE A 281 4.69 7.29 32.49
N PHE A 282 3.93 7.09 31.42
CA PHE A 282 3.54 8.12 30.46
C PHE A 282 2.13 7.84 29.91
N TYR A 283 1.45 8.85 29.38
CA TYR A 283 0.10 8.71 28.84
C TYR A 283 0.14 8.76 27.29
N PRO A 284 -0.18 7.66 26.59
CA PRO A 284 -0.42 7.67 25.14
C PRO A 284 -1.55 8.67 24.80
N THR A 285 -1.60 9.16 23.55
CA THR A 285 -2.58 10.19 23.13
C THR A 285 -4.00 9.65 22.99
N GLN A 286 -4.15 8.33 22.85
CA GLN A 286 -5.42 7.60 22.87
C GLN A 286 -5.25 6.32 23.69
N ALA A 287 -6.35 5.81 24.25
CA ALA A 287 -6.35 4.50 24.89
C ALA A 287 -5.93 3.39 23.92
N LEU A 288 -5.17 2.41 24.39
CA LEU A 288 -4.70 1.27 23.58
C LEU A 288 -5.76 0.16 23.54
N ASP A 289 -5.93 -0.50 22.39
CA ASP A 289 -6.76 -1.69 22.29
C ASP A 289 -6.08 -2.87 23.00
N THR A 290 -6.67 -3.37 24.09
CA THR A 290 -6.12 -4.49 24.86
C THR A 290 -6.54 -5.88 24.35
N THR A 291 -7.21 -5.96 23.20
CA THR A 291 -7.56 -7.23 22.55
C THR A 291 -6.33 -8.11 22.30
N ASP A 292 -6.46 -9.41 22.55
CA ASP A 292 -5.41 -10.45 22.46
C ASP A 292 -4.06 -10.10 23.11
N SER A 293 -4.04 -9.14 24.04
CA SER A 293 -2.83 -8.63 24.66
C SER A 293 -2.49 -9.46 25.90
N PRO A 294 -1.28 -10.04 26.02
CA PRO A 294 -0.93 -10.88 27.16
C PRO A 294 -0.74 -10.03 28.42
N LEU A 295 -1.07 -10.58 29.60
CA LEU A 295 -0.78 -9.91 30.88
C LEU A 295 0.73 -9.89 31.16
N ALA A 296 1.21 -8.78 31.72
CA ALA A 296 2.62 -8.56 32.04
C ALA A 296 3.06 -9.37 33.28
N LYS A 297 4.13 -10.17 33.13
CA LYS A 297 4.49 -11.25 34.10
C LYS A 297 5.59 -10.90 35.10
N GLY A 298 5.93 -9.62 35.22
CA GLY A 298 7.04 -9.14 36.06
C GLY A 298 8.37 -9.06 35.31
N GLY A 299 9.18 -8.07 35.66
CA GLY A 299 10.56 -7.93 35.19
C GLY A 299 11.01 -6.47 35.01
N ALA A 300 12.26 -6.19 35.37
CA ALA A 300 12.91 -4.94 34.97
C ALA A 300 13.14 -4.95 33.45
N GLY A 301 12.70 -3.90 32.76
CA GLY A 301 12.70 -3.79 31.30
C GLY A 301 11.38 -4.15 30.63
N THR A 302 10.33 -4.54 31.35
CA THR A 302 9.00 -4.71 30.74
C THR A 302 8.38 -3.35 30.40
N LEU A 303 7.82 -3.22 29.19
CA LEU A 303 6.87 -2.17 28.81
C LEU A 303 5.46 -2.75 28.86
N ALA A 304 4.56 -2.07 29.57
CA ALA A 304 3.17 -2.49 29.75
C ALA A 304 2.20 -1.31 29.58
N TYR A 305 0.90 -1.59 29.63
CA TYR A 305 -0.20 -0.64 29.62
C TYR A 305 -1.20 -0.99 30.73
N TYR A 306 -1.56 -0.02 31.55
CA TYR A 306 -2.50 -0.19 32.65
C TYR A 306 -3.86 0.38 32.27
N ALA A 307 -4.73 -0.49 31.76
CA ALA A 307 -6.02 -0.12 31.17
C ALA A 307 -6.96 0.71 32.06
N PRO A 308 -7.00 0.58 33.41
CA PRO A 308 -7.92 1.34 34.26
C PRO A 308 -7.65 2.85 34.32
N TRP A 309 -6.42 3.29 34.05
CA TRP A 309 -6.02 4.71 34.04
C TRP A 309 -5.50 5.19 32.68
N GLY A 310 -5.14 4.28 31.78
CA GLY A 310 -4.71 4.60 30.41
C GLY A 310 -3.24 5.01 30.29
N ASP A 311 -2.42 4.71 31.30
CA ASP A 311 -0.97 4.94 31.27
C ASP A 311 -0.20 3.73 30.72
N ALA A 312 0.91 4.02 30.05
CA ALA A 312 1.92 3.06 29.65
C ALA A 312 3.08 3.09 30.66
N VAL A 313 3.50 1.90 31.09
CA VAL A 313 4.37 1.68 32.25
C VAL A 313 5.69 1.05 31.79
N MET A 314 6.81 1.72 32.07
CA MET A 314 8.16 1.24 31.84
C MET A 314 8.78 0.78 33.17
N PHE A 315 8.84 -0.53 33.39
CA PHE A 315 9.39 -1.11 34.61
C PHE A 315 10.92 -1.12 34.62
N TYR A 316 11.52 -0.76 35.75
CA TYR A 316 12.96 -0.85 36.01
C TYR A 316 13.30 -1.68 37.27
N GLY A 317 12.29 -2.32 37.86
CA GLY A 317 12.41 -3.29 38.95
C GLY A 317 11.27 -4.32 38.91
N ASP A 318 11.30 -5.29 39.83
CA ASP A 318 10.26 -6.31 39.92
C ASP A 318 8.89 -5.72 40.28
N PHE A 319 7.83 -6.28 39.69
CA PHE A 319 6.44 -5.97 39.99
C PHE A 319 5.61 -7.25 40.15
N ARG A 320 4.31 -7.13 40.42
CA ARG A 320 3.39 -8.27 40.54
C ARG A 320 2.44 -8.32 39.35
N GLU A 321 2.11 -9.53 38.91
CA GLU A 321 1.01 -9.75 37.96
C GLU A 321 -0.27 -9.04 38.41
N ASN A 322 -0.93 -8.38 37.46
CA ASN A 322 -2.14 -7.59 37.66
C ASN A 322 -3.08 -7.87 36.48
N PRO A 323 -4.36 -8.23 36.70
CA PRO A 323 -5.28 -8.59 35.61
C PRO A 323 -5.58 -7.47 34.62
N ASP A 324 -5.30 -6.21 34.97
CA ASP A 324 -5.56 -5.05 34.11
C ASP A 324 -4.26 -4.43 33.52
N LEU A 325 -3.14 -5.15 33.63
CA LEU A 325 -1.80 -4.72 33.18
C LEU A 325 -1.31 -5.58 32.00
N PHE A 326 -1.39 -5.02 30.80
CA PHE A 326 -1.12 -5.69 29.54
C PHE A 326 0.31 -5.44 29.07
N GLU A 327 1.04 -6.49 28.70
CA GLU A 327 2.40 -6.38 28.20
C GLU A 327 2.41 -5.86 26.77
N LEU A 328 3.27 -4.87 26.49
CA LEU A 328 3.48 -4.34 25.13
C LEU A 328 4.79 -4.85 24.53
N GLY A 329 5.82 -5.06 25.36
CA GLY A 329 7.15 -5.46 24.91
C GLY A 329 8.20 -5.51 26.01
N THR A 330 9.45 -5.77 25.62
CA THR A 330 10.59 -5.87 26.55
C THR A 330 11.81 -5.10 26.05
N ALA A 331 12.57 -4.51 26.97
CA ALA A 331 13.75 -3.70 26.67
C ALA A 331 14.90 -4.61 26.23
N THR A 332 15.24 -4.57 24.94
CA THR A 332 16.36 -5.32 24.36
C THR A 332 17.70 -4.60 24.53
N GLU A 333 17.69 -3.27 24.62
CA GLU A 333 18.89 -2.47 24.88
C GLU A 333 18.66 -1.39 25.94
N ARG A 334 19.65 -1.19 26.81
CA ARG A 334 19.75 -0.03 27.72
C ARG A 334 18.60 0.16 28.72
N ALA A 335 17.97 -0.93 29.17
CA ALA A 335 17.00 -0.93 30.28
C ALA A 335 17.51 -0.20 31.54
N ASP A 336 18.82 -0.12 31.76
CA ASP A 336 19.45 0.66 32.84
C ASP A 336 19.05 2.15 32.84
N ILE A 337 18.71 2.72 31.68
CA ILE A 337 18.34 4.13 31.53
C ILE A 337 16.94 4.44 32.07
N ILE A 338 16.00 3.48 32.06
CA ILE A 338 14.59 3.72 32.44
C ILE A 338 14.49 4.42 33.81
N SER A 339 15.17 3.88 34.82
CA SER A 339 15.25 4.45 36.18
C SER A 339 15.73 5.92 36.25
N LYS A 340 16.44 6.40 35.23
CA LYS A 340 17.05 7.73 35.14
C LYS A 340 16.23 8.73 34.32
N MET A 341 15.23 8.26 33.56
CA MET A 341 14.43 9.11 32.68
C MET A 341 13.62 10.13 33.47
N SER A 342 13.59 11.38 33.00
CA SER A 342 12.81 12.47 33.61
C SER A 342 12.55 13.59 32.61
N GLY A 343 11.49 14.37 32.84
CA GLY A 343 11.09 15.47 31.94
C GLY A 343 10.32 14.96 30.73
N THR A 344 10.67 15.44 29.53
CA THR A 344 10.06 15.00 28.27
C THR A 344 10.81 13.79 27.71
N ILE A 345 10.08 12.75 27.32
CA ILE A 345 10.60 11.66 26.48
C ILE A 345 10.03 11.78 25.07
N THR A 346 10.80 11.34 24.08
CA THR A 346 10.36 11.18 22.70
C THR A 346 10.37 9.71 22.35
N ILE A 347 9.26 9.20 21.79
CA ILE A 347 9.09 7.79 21.44
C ILE A 347 8.99 7.68 19.93
N LEU A 348 9.88 6.89 19.33
CA LEU A 348 10.01 6.70 17.89
C LEU A 348 9.87 5.21 17.55
N ALA A 349 9.38 4.89 16.36
CA ALA A 349 9.61 3.57 15.79
C ALA A 349 11.11 3.40 15.49
N ALA A 350 11.62 2.17 15.64
CA ALA A 350 12.90 1.78 15.07
C ALA A 350 12.66 1.04 13.73
N GLU A 351 13.62 1.18 12.83
CA GLU A 351 13.76 0.42 11.58
C GLU A 351 14.48 -0.91 11.83
#